data_AF-A0A5N7AN29-F1
#
_entry.id   AF-A0A5N7AN29-F1
#
_cell.length_a   1.000
_cell.length_b   1.000
_cell.length_c   1.000
_cell.angle_alpha   90.00
_cell.angle_beta   90.00
_cell.angle_gamma   90.00
#
_symmetry.space_group_name_H-M   'P 1'
#
loop_
_entity.id
_entity.type
_entity.pdbx_description
1 polymer ?
#
loop_
_entity_poly.entity_id
_entity_poly.type
_entity_poly.pdbx_seq_one_letter_code
_entity_poly.pdbx_strand_id
1 'polypeptide(L)' 'MGGADPGKSNRDKFLKRKRTLLHKSYELAEKCQAKVYLIIEHPRGTTVYNSVEDGSWPPPDGVLHRTISIHRT' A
#
# COMPACT_ATOMS: atom_id res chain seq x y z
N MET A 1 -4.96 -3.32 -37.37
CA MET A 1 -3.99 -3.12 -36.27
C MET A 1 -4.72 -2.52 -35.09
N GLY A 2 -4.86 -3.24 -33.98
CA GLY A 2 -5.51 -2.72 -32.77
C GLY A 2 -4.61 -1.68 -32.10
N GLY A 3 -5.06 -0.43 -32.05
CA GLY A 3 -4.31 0.67 -31.43
C GLY A 3 -4.03 0.39 -29.95
N ALA A 4 -2.89 0.90 -29.46
CA ALA A 4 -2.54 0.82 -28.05
C ALA A 4 -3.63 1.50 -27.21
N ASP A 5 -4.38 0.71 -26.44
CA ASP A 5 -5.39 1.21 -25.52
C ASP A 5 -4.69 2.09 -24.46
N PRO A 6 -4.96 3.42 -24.43
CA PRO A 6 -4.26 4.35 -23.56
C PRO A 6 -4.47 4.05 -22.07
N GLY A 7 -5.53 3.31 -21.71
CA GLY A 7 -5.79 2.87 -20.34
C GLY A 7 -4.89 1.73 -19.86
N LYS A 8 -4.28 0.95 -20.77
CA LYS A 8 -3.42 -0.19 -20.40
C LYS A 8 -2.12 0.27 -19.72
N SER A 9 -1.49 1.32 -20.24
CA SER A 9 -0.22 1.84 -19.68
C SER A 9 -0.37 2.29 -18.23
N ASN A 10 -1.44 2.99 -17.89
CA ASN A 10 -1.68 3.45 -16.52
C ASN A 10 -2.07 2.31 -15.58
N ARG A 11 -2.84 1.33 -16.07
CA ARG A 11 -3.16 0.11 -15.30
C ARG A 11 -1.89 -0.68 -14.97
N ASP A 12 -1.03 -0.89 -15.96
CA ASP A 12 0.19 -1.69 -15.78
C ASP A 12 1.17 -0.97 -14.86
N LYS A 13 1.25 0.38 -14.93
CA LYS A 13 2.00 1.19 -13.98
C LYS A 13 1.47 1.06 -12.56
N PHE A 14 0.15 1.16 -12.35
CA PHE A 14 -0.45 1.01 -11.03
C PHE A 14 -0.16 -0.38 -10.45
N LEU A 15 -0.37 -1.45 -11.23
CA LEU A 15 -0.13 -2.81 -10.77
C LEU A 15 1.33 -3.06 -10.42
N LYS A 16 2.28 -2.56 -11.23
CA LYS A 16 3.72 -2.63 -10.93
C LYS A 16 4.05 -1.93 -9.62
N ARG A 17 3.61 -0.67 -9.45
CA ARG A 17 3.86 0.11 -8.23
C ARG A 17 3.21 -0.51 -7.00
N LYS A 18 1.96 -0.98 -7.12
CA LYS A 18 1.24 -1.70 -6.06
C LYS A 18 2.03 -2.92 -5.59
N ARG A 19 2.51 -3.74 -6.53
CA ARG A 19 3.30 -4.94 -6.23
C ARG A 19 4.61 -4.59 -5.55
N THR A 20 5.34 -3.60 -6.04
CA THR A 20 6.59 -3.15 -5.42
C THR A 20 6.35 -2.64 -3.99
N LEU A 21 5.31 -1.83 -3.78
CA LEU A 21 4.98 -1.30 -2.47
C LEU A 21 4.67 -2.42 -1.47
N LEU A 22 3.82 -3.38 -1.85
CA LEU A 22 3.50 -4.54 -1.01
C LEU A 22 4.76 -5.34 -0.63
N HIS A 23 5.65 -5.58 -1.59
CA HIS A 23 6.89 -6.30 -1.33
C HIS A 23 7.79 -5.54 -0.34
N LYS A 24 7.90 -4.21 -0.48
CA LYS A 24 8.68 -3.39 0.45
C LYS A 24 8.06 -3.29 1.83
N SER A 25 6.73 -3.24 1.94
CA SER A 25 6.02 -3.31 3.22
C SER A 25 6.32 -4.62 3.94
N TYR A 26 6.30 -5.75 3.22
CA TYR A 26 6.67 -7.05 3.76
C TYR A 26 8.14 -7.11 4.19
N GLU A 27 9.08 -6.66 3.34
CA GLU A 27 10.49 -6.63 3.71
C GLU A 27 10.75 -5.79 4.97
N LEU A 28 10.06 -4.65 5.12
CA LEU A 28 10.19 -3.81 6.30
C LEU A 28 9.66 -4.51 7.56
N ALA A 29 8.55 -5.22 7.45
CA ALA A 29 8.00 -6.00 8.56
C ALA A 29 8.98 -7.10 9.00
N GLU A 30 9.47 -7.90 8.05
CA GLU A 30 10.36 -9.03 8.35
C GLU A 30 11.75 -8.59 8.82
N LYS A 31 12.40 -7.67 8.09
CA LYS A 31 13.81 -7.33 8.32
C LYS A 31 14.01 -6.38 9.48
N CYS A 32 13.00 -5.56 9.80
CA CYS A 32 13.09 -4.55 10.83
C CYS A 32 12.14 -4.80 12.00
N GLN A 33 11.43 -5.93 12.02
CA GLN A 33 10.45 -6.28 13.05
C GLN A 33 9.39 -5.18 13.26
N ALA A 34 9.09 -4.44 12.20
CA ALA A 34 8.14 -3.35 12.24
C ALA A 34 6.71 -3.87 12.07
N LYS A 35 5.76 -3.33 12.83
CA LYS A 35 4.34 -3.53 12.54
C LYS A 35 3.96 -2.63 11.36
N VAL A 36 3.65 -3.23 10.21
CA VAL A 36 3.37 -2.50 8.97
C VAL A 36 1.94 -2.76 8.54
N TYR A 37 1.25 -1.67 8.24
CA TYR A 37 -0.11 -1.68 7.77
C TYR A 37 -0.24 -0.76 6.56
N LEU A 38 -0.88 -1.27 5.50
CA LEU A 38 -1.01 -0.57 4.23
C LEU A 38 -2.43 -0.73 3.71
N ILE A 39 -3.08 0.41 3.45
CA ILE A 39 -4.36 0.49 2.75
C ILE A 39 -4.10 1.25 1.45
N ILE A 40 -4.48 0.64 0.33
CA ILE A 40 -4.42 1.27 -0.99
C ILE A 40 -5.84 1.38 -1.51
N GLU A 41 -6.35 2.60 -1.54
CA GLU A 41 -7.62 2.93 -2.19
C GLU A 41 -7.34 3.35 -3.64
N HIS A 42 -7.98 2.66 -4.58
CA HIS A 42 -7.90 2.98 -6.00
C HIS A 42 -9.29 2.82 -6.61
N PRO A 43 -9.65 3.56 -7.68
CA PRO A 43 -10.94 3.40 -8.36
C PRO A 43 -11.27 1.98 -8.87
N ARG A 44 -10.31 1.04 -8.79
CA ARG A 44 -10.46 -0.36 -9.22
C ARG A 44 -10.64 -1.33 -8.05
N GLY A 45 -10.59 -0.84 -6.81
CA GLY A 45 -10.72 -1.64 -5.60
C GLY A 45 -9.70 -1.26 -4.53
N THR A 46 -9.97 -1.76 -3.33
CA THR A 46 -9.14 -1.55 -2.15
C THR A 46 -8.22 -2.76 -1.93
N THR A 47 -6.96 -2.51 -1.62
CA THR A 47 -6.01 -3.55 -1.18
C THR A 47 -5.58 -3.25 0.24
N VAL A 48 -5.68 -4.25 1.12
CA VAL A 48 -5.23 -4.16 2.52
C VAL A 48 -4.10 -5.15 2.73
N TYR A 49 -3.02 -4.68 3.34
CA TYR A 49 -1.93 -5.49 3.85
C TYR A 49 -1.76 -5.19 5.34
N ASN A 50 -1.64 -6.25 6.14
CA ASN A 50 -1.40 -6.19 7.56
C ASN A 50 -0.32 -7.24 7.89
N SER A 51 0.78 -6.80 8.49
CA SER A 51 1.86 -7.70 8.91
C SER A 51 1.60 -8.41 10.24
N VAL A 52 0.47 -8.13 10.90
CA VAL A 52 0.12 -8.62 12.23
C VAL A 52 -1.18 -9.43 12.15
N GLU A 53 -1.15 -10.66 12.67
CA GLU A 53 -2.30 -11.59 12.62
C GLU A 53 -3.34 -11.33 13.72
N ASP A 54 -3.07 -10.43 14.67
CA ASP A 54 -3.87 -10.21 15.87
C ASP A 54 -5.16 -9.40 15.63
N GLY A 55 -5.42 -8.96 14.40
CA GLY A 55 -6.60 -8.17 14.06
C GLY A 55 -6.66 -6.80 14.74
N SER A 56 -5.55 -6.33 15.35
CA SER A 56 -5.46 -5.04 16.05
C SER A 56 -5.48 -3.82 15.11
N TRP A 57 -5.67 -4.06 13.81
CA TRP A 57 -5.73 -3.04 12.77
C TRP A 57 -7.10 -3.05 12.07
N PRO A 58 -7.69 -1.88 11.78
CA PRO A 58 -7.16 -0.55 12.01
C PRO A 58 -7.14 -0.16 13.49
N PRO A 59 -6.22 0.72 13.93
CA PRO A 59 -6.26 1.28 15.27
C PRO A 59 -7.59 2.02 15.45
N PRO A 60 -8.08 2.13 16.69
CA PRO A 60 -9.31 2.87 17.00
C PRO A 60 -9.30 4.26 16.35
N ASP A 61 -10.47 4.72 15.94
CA ASP A 61 -10.64 6.01 15.27
C ASP A 61 -9.89 7.14 15.99
N GLY A 62 -9.09 7.90 15.25
CA GLY A 62 -8.33 9.06 15.74
C GLY A 62 -6.80 8.93 15.76
N VAL A 63 -6.24 7.73 15.59
CA VAL A 63 -4.77 7.54 15.62
C VAL A 63 -4.10 7.86 14.27
N LEU A 64 -4.79 7.63 13.15
CA LEU A 64 -4.23 7.77 11.80
C LEU A 64 -3.90 9.22 11.41
N HIS A 65 -4.56 10.21 12.02
CA HIS A 65 -4.31 11.64 11.72
C HIS A 65 -2.94 12.15 12.18
N ARG A 66 -2.22 11.42 13.05
CA ARG A 66 -1.01 11.93 13.71
C ARG A 66 0.30 11.54 13.03
N THR A 67 0.31 10.56 12.13
CA THR A 67 1.57 9.88 11.75
C THR A 67 2.13 10.30 10.40
N ILE A 68 1.40 11.05 9.56
CA ILE A 68 1.92 11.52 8.27
C ILE A 68 2.58 12.90 8.42
N SER A 69 3.63 12.99 9.24
CA SER A 69 4.63 14.05 9.13
C SER A 69 5.86 13.45 8.46
N ILE A 70 5.75 13.12 7.17
CA ILE A 70 6.91 12.78 6.37
C ILE A 70 7.73 14.08 6.22
N HIS A 71 8.77 14.22 7.04
CA HIS A 71 9.78 15.25 6.81
C HIS A 71 10.42 14.93 5.46
N ARG A 72 10.08 15.73 4.44
CA ARG A 72 10.83 15.75 3.20
C ARG A 72 12.19 16.37 3.53
N THR A 73 13.19 15.54 3.71
CA THR A 73 14.61 15.93 3.63
C THR A 73 15.01 16.08 2.17
#